data_AF-A0A9W8XE72-F1
#
_entry.id   AF-A0A9W8XE72-F1
#
_cell.length_a   1.000
_cell.length_b   1.000
_cell.length_c   1.000
_cell.angle_alpha   90.00
_cell.angle_beta   90.00
_cell.angle_gamma   90.00
#
_symmetry.space_group_name_H-M   'P 1'
#
loop_
_entity.id
_entity.type
_entity.pdbx_description
1 polymer ?
#
loop_
_entity_poly.entity_id
_entity_poly.type
_entity_poly.pdbx_seq_one_letter_code
_entity_poly.pdbx_strand_id
1 'polypeptide(L)'
;MAQVLPAKRPHGLSHRHQVPVDSVASRRKRTRLSHEPSVEPSEASYAQDVVSDAPADEPSSAESEAEEDDEARFFRATQIVEKTFRRATHVDNTPAENGIIEEIGCINFMCHEQLTVRLGPLINFIIGHNGSGKSAVLTALTLCLGGKATATNRGQSLKSFIKAGKDWSTLFVKIKNQGSGAYKPDQFGDSIIVERHFTQNSTSGFKLKDRNGRIVSTKKSELEDIIDHFGLQTDNPLNVLTQDMARQFLNDSNAKEKYKFFLKGTQLETLDRDYSQIQQELEEQMAKHQTLDKDVKELERIYSRLEKKAQAARGLEKLRADETKLERQAAWSFVANTEVELADCENKISELSSTLEQRQVDADTASEKFARHDKAVNDATMAVEECQAELQPARDEEKEANANFAEARKKLIEFKNNERSVVGAINKTKKSMQDTQSQIDEQKERRALADGGLHEQKARELEDAKAAYEQRKAAWENHDQALPALNRDSQDAKEHLKQTMTFLEDKKREETHILEKIRRLEQGQGNWFDSYRNGNNLEKLLRALQDDRRFRARPVGPIGRYVELKHPRWSSVLEQQLGGALNAFVVTNKADHAILSEMMRKFN
;
A
#
# COMPACT_ATOMS: atom_id res chain seq x y z
N MET A 1 -46.20 6.40 -32.97
CA MET A 1 -44.93 7.14 -32.92
C MET A 1 -43.89 6.26 -32.24
N ALA A 2 -43.02 5.62 -33.02
CA ALA A 2 -41.83 4.94 -32.52
C ALA A 2 -40.89 4.80 -33.73
N GLN A 3 -39.81 5.60 -33.73
CA GLN A 3 -38.80 5.55 -34.77
C GLN A 3 -37.91 4.31 -34.56
N VAL A 4 -37.74 3.60 -35.68
CA VAL A 4 -36.86 2.45 -35.87
C VAL A 4 -35.42 2.95 -35.99
N LEU A 5 -34.51 2.40 -35.19
CA LEU A 5 -33.06 2.47 -35.40
C LEU A 5 -32.56 1.06 -35.74
N PRO A 6 -31.88 0.86 -36.88
CA PRO A 6 -31.04 -0.32 -37.08
C PRO A 6 -29.55 0.01 -36.88
N ALA A 7 -28.82 -1.01 -36.42
CA ALA A 7 -27.46 -0.98 -35.95
C ALA A 7 -26.39 -1.33 -37.02
N LYS A 8 -25.12 -1.10 -36.65
CA LYS A 8 -23.83 -1.70 -37.12
C LYS A 8 -23.23 -1.18 -38.46
N ARG A 9 -22.13 -0.39 -38.43
CA ARG A 9 -20.65 -0.72 -38.36
C ARG A 9 -20.03 -0.90 -39.77
N PRO A 10 -18.69 -0.89 -40.03
CA PRO A 10 -17.51 -0.32 -39.33
C PRO A 10 -16.45 0.33 -40.29
N HIS A 11 -15.29 0.71 -39.72
CA HIS A 11 -13.92 0.80 -40.29
C HIS A 11 -13.28 2.15 -40.61
N GLY A 12 -12.12 2.36 -39.99
CA GLY A 12 -11.15 3.43 -40.25
C GLY A 12 -10.04 3.43 -39.20
N LEU A 13 -9.30 2.31 -39.10
CA LEU A 13 -8.13 2.13 -38.25
C LEU A 13 -7.05 3.18 -38.60
N SER A 14 -6.63 4.00 -37.64
CA SER A 14 -5.35 4.69 -37.71
C SER A 14 -4.31 3.96 -36.86
N HIS A 15 -3.21 3.65 -37.52
CA HIS A 15 -2.09 2.86 -37.02
C HIS A 15 -1.47 3.45 -35.76
N ARG A 16 -1.53 2.64 -34.69
CA ARG A 16 -0.61 2.68 -33.56
C ARG A 16 0.74 2.12 -34.05
N HIS A 17 1.78 2.94 -34.12
CA HIS A 17 3.15 2.45 -34.26
C HIS A 17 3.80 2.35 -32.89
N GLN A 18 4.22 1.13 -32.57
CA GLN A 18 5.06 0.77 -31.44
C GLN A 18 6.48 1.29 -31.68
N VAL A 19 7.07 1.83 -30.62
CA VAL A 19 8.49 2.20 -30.56
C VAL A 19 9.29 0.94 -30.17
N PRO A 20 10.35 0.55 -30.91
CA PRO A 20 11.33 -0.39 -30.40
C PRO A 20 12.40 0.34 -29.60
N VAL A 21 12.77 -0.29 -28.49
CA VAL A 21 13.78 0.10 -27.51
C VAL A 21 15.14 -0.51 -27.92
N ASP A 22 16.20 0.21 -27.52
CA ASP A 22 17.64 -0.12 -27.54
C ASP A 22 18.51 0.22 -28.76
N SER A 23 19.28 1.32 -28.67
CA SER A 23 20.72 1.24 -28.35
C SER A 23 21.43 2.62 -28.28
N VAL A 24 21.92 2.92 -27.07
CA VAL A 24 23.23 3.49 -26.67
C VAL A 24 23.87 4.71 -27.40
N ALA A 25 24.09 5.75 -26.57
CA ALA A 25 25.14 6.80 -26.57
C ALA A 25 24.99 8.10 -27.40
N SER A 26 24.72 9.23 -26.70
CA SER A 26 25.70 10.30 -26.41
C SER A 26 24.98 11.55 -25.87
N ARG A 27 25.18 11.85 -24.58
CA ARG A 27 24.60 13.03 -23.91
C ARG A 27 25.33 14.31 -24.38
N ARG A 28 24.68 15.13 -25.21
CA ARG A 28 25.09 16.53 -25.44
C ARG A 28 24.28 17.48 -24.55
N LYS A 29 24.98 18.06 -23.57
CA LYS A 29 24.51 19.14 -22.70
C LYS A 29 24.29 20.42 -23.54
N ARG A 30 23.10 21.03 -23.42
CA ARG A 30 22.84 22.42 -23.81
C ARG A 30 23.52 23.35 -22.81
N THR A 31 24.47 24.14 -23.28
CA THR A 31 25.14 25.21 -22.52
C THR A 31 24.23 26.45 -22.47
N ARG A 32 23.76 26.78 -21.27
CA ARG A 32 23.25 28.12 -20.92
C ARG A 32 24.46 28.98 -20.54
N LEU A 33 24.66 30.10 -21.22
CA LEU A 33 25.60 31.15 -20.84
C LEU A 33 24.87 32.11 -19.89
N SER A 34 25.18 32.00 -18.59
CA SER A 34 24.91 33.03 -17.58
C SER A 34 26.26 33.45 -17.02
N HIS A 35 26.61 34.72 -17.19
CA HIS A 35 27.84 35.30 -16.65
C HIS A 35 27.43 36.42 -15.68
N GLU A 36 27.32 36.06 -14.41
CA GLU A 36 27.35 37.01 -13.28
C GLU A 36 28.67 36.79 -12.54
N PRO A 37 29.42 37.85 -12.19
CA PRO A 37 30.60 37.70 -11.36
C PRO A 37 30.23 37.68 -9.87
N SER A 38 30.79 36.69 -9.20
CA SER A 38 30.77 36.38 -7.77
C SER A 38 31.40 37.46 -6.89
N VAL A 39 30.74 37.79 -5.77
CA VAL A 39 31.35 38.42 -4.59
C VAL A 39 30.87 37.64 -3.36
N GLU A 40 31.81 37.08 -2.60
CA GLU A 40 31.56 36.37 -1.33
C GLU A 40 31.27 37.38 -0.19
N PRO A 41 30.44 37.00 0.81
CA PRO A 41 30.16 37.86 1.96
C PRO A 41 31.04 37.50 3.17
N SER A 42 31.65 38.51 3.80
CA SER A 42 32.21 38.41 5.15
C SER A 42 31.27 39.08 6.17
N GLU A 43 30.96 38.35 7.24
CA GLU A 43 30.13 38.75 8.38
C GLU A 43 30.71 39.94 9.17
N ALA A 44 29.82 40.84 9.64
CA ALA A 44 29.95 41.46 10.95
C ALA A 44 28.59 42.02 11.43
N SER A 45 28.17 41.52 12.58
CA SER A 45 27.05 41.94 13.43
C SER A 45 27.20 43.37 13.97
N TYR A 46 26.10 44.06 14.28
CA TYR A 46 25.75 44.55 15.63
C TYR A 46 24.32 45.10 15.64
N ALA A 47 23.61 44.87 16.75
CA ALA A 47 22.24 45.26 17.04
C ALA A 47 22.18 46.29 18.18
N GLN A 48 20.97 46.85 18.40
CA GLN A 48 20.45 47.63 19.55
C GLN A 48 20.67 49.15 19.51
N ASP A 49 19.79 50.06 19.96
CA ASP A 49 18.37 50.04 20.40
C ASP A 49 17.95 51.52 20.65
N VAL A 50 16.66 51.86 20.45
CA VAL A 50 15.79 52.72 21.31
C VAL A 50 15.81 54.29 21.24
N VAL A 51 14.73 54.83 20.61
CA VAL A 51 13.71 55.84 21.06
C VAL A 51 13.91 57.38 20.93
N SER A 52 12.81 58.00 20.42
CA SER A 52 12.33 59.42 20.47
C SER A 52 13.20 60.47 19.76
N ASP A 53 12.71 61.42 18.97
CA ASP A 53 11.46 62.20 19.01
C ASP A 53 11.29 62.86 17.62
N ALA A 54 10.07 63.20 17.20
CA ALA A 54 9.82 64.05 16.02
C ALA A 54 9.40 65.45 16.50
N PRO A 55 9.77 66.54 15.82
CA PRO A 55 8.98 66.93 14.65
C PRO A 55 9.77 67.50 13.45
N ALA A 56 9.09 67.37 12.31
CA ALA A 56 9.28 67.92 10.97
C ALA A 56 10.15 69.18 10.81
N ASP A 57 11.10 69.13 9.87
CA ASP A 57 11.01 69.78 8.55
C ASP A 57 12.33 69.53 7.76
N GLU A 58 12.25 68.87 6.60
CA GLU A 58 13.02 69.12 5.36
C GLU A 58 12.88 67.93 4.37
N PRO A 59 12.62 68.16 3.06
CA PRO A 59 12.37 67.09 2.10
C PRO A 59 13.66 66.39 1.65
N SER A 60 13.74 65.12 2.04
CA SER A 60 14.28 63.95 1.31
C SER A 60 15.59 64.07 0.52
N SER A 61 16.68 63.67 1.16
CA SER A 61 17.95 63.20 0.59
C SER A 61 17.88 61.87 -0.19
N ALA A 62 16.67 61.41 -0.55
CA ALA A 62 16.44 60.13 -1.23
C ALA A 62 16.40 60.27 -2.76
N GLU A 63 16.18 61.48 -3.29
CA GLU A 63 16.21 61.73 -4.74
C GLU A 63 17.67 61.79 -5.26
N SER A 64 18.61 62.30 -4.46
CA SER A 64 20.02 62.41 -4.85
C SER A 64 20.75 61.06 -4.99
N GLU A 65 20.43 60.07 -4.14
CA GLU A 65 21.05 58.74 -4.23
C GLU A 65 20.52 57.92 -5.42
N ALA A 66 19.27 58.15 -5.85
CA ALA A 66 18.71 57.52 -7.04
C ALA A 66 19.26 58.14 -8.34
N GLU A 67 19.48 59.46 -8.36
CA GLU A 67 20.11 60.16 -9.48
C GLU A 67 21.60 59.78 -9.64
N GLU A 68 22.34 59.59 -8.55
CA GLU A 68 23.75 59.12 -8.61
C GLU A 68 23.90 57.70 -9.16
N ASP A 69 22.98 56.77 -8.86
CA ASP A 69 23.01 55.40 -9.42
C ASP A 69 22.63 55.38 -10.90
N ASP A 70 21.71 56.25 -11.33
CA ASP A 70 21.35 56.41 -12.75
C ASP A 70 22.45 57.09 -13.57
N GLU A 71 23.13 58.11 -13.02
CA GLU A 71 24.31 58.71 -13.66
C GLU A 71 25.47 57.71 -13.76
N ALA A 72 25.70 56.91 -12.72
CA ALA A 72 26.72 55.86 -12.74
C ALA A 72 26.41 54.77 -13.78
N ARG A 73 25.13 54.40 -13.94
CA ARG A 73 24.67 53.46 -14.98
C ARG A 73 24.82 54.06 -16.37
N PHE A 74 24.45 55.33 -16.56
CA PHE A 74 24.59 56.02 -17.83
C PHE A 74 26.06 56.18 -18.23
N PHE A 75 26.93 56.50 -17.28
CA PHE A 75 28.37 56.58 -17.48
C PHE A 75 28.97 55.23 -17.84
N ARG A 76 28.59 54.13 -17.17
CA ARG A 76 29.00 52.77 -17.53
C ARG A 76 28.50 52.38 -18.93
N ALA A 77 27.26 52.69 -19.28
CA ALA A 77 26.72 52.43 -20.61
C ALA A 77 27.49 53.19 -21.69
N THR A 78 27.82 54.47 -21.42
CA THR A 78 28.61 55.32 -22.33
C THR A 78 30.03 54.77 -22.51
N GLN A 79 30.68 54.34 -21.42
CA GLN A 79 32.00 53.70 -21.48
C GLN A 79 31.98 52.36 -22.23
N ILE A 80 30.90 51.58 -22.12
CA ILE A 80 30.74 50.34 -22.89
C ILE A 80 30.68 50.70 -24.37
N VAL A 81 29.79 51.61 -24.76
CA VAL A 81 29.64 52.06 -26.16
C VAL A 81 30.97 52.58 -26.70
N GLU A 82 31.68 53.42 -25.94
CA GLU A 82 32.97 53.97 -26.34
C GLU A 82 34.05 52.87 -26.47
N LYS A 83 34.07 51.88 -25.57
CA LYS A 83 34.93 50.70 -25.72
C LYS A 83 34.56 49.87 -26.94
N THR A 84 33.28 49.70 -27.27
CA THR A 84 32.84 48.99 -28.49
C THR A 84 33.28 49.73 -29.75
N PHE A 85 33.15 51.07 -29.78
CA PHE A 85 33.62 51.89 -30.89
C PHE A 85 35.14 51.87 -31.03
N ARG A 86 35.90 51.96 -29.92
CA ARG A 86 37.38 51.83 -29.92
C ARG A 86 37.85 50.42 -30.29
N ARG A 87 37.03 49.40 -30.04
CA ARG A 87 37.30 48.03 -30.48
C ARG A 87 37.00 47.86 -31.96
N ALA A 88 35.98 48.55 -32.48
CA ALA A 88 35.62 48.57 -33.90
C ALA A 88 36.64 49.30 -34.79
N THR A 89 37.43 50.24 -34.26
CA THR A 89 38.51 50.89 -35.04
C THR A 89 39.65 49.95 -35.46
N HIS A 90 39.72 48.75 -34.88
CA HIS A 90 40.69 47.69 -35.23
C HIS A 90 40.04 46.45 -35.87
N VAL A 91 38.74 46.50 -36.21
CA VAL A 91 38.07 45.40 -36.92
C VAL A 91 38.22 45.63 -38.41
N ASP A 92 38.92 44.72 -39.09
CA ASP A 92 38.91 44.67 -40.55
C ASP A 92 37.47 44.60 -41.05
N ASN A 93 37.14 45.37 -42.10
CA ASN A 93 35.78 45.45 -42.66
C ASN A 93 35.42 44.14 -43.40
N THR A 94 35.26 43.05 -42.64
CA THR A 94 34.96 41.71 -43.14
C THR A 94 33.46 41.57 -43.35
N PRO A 95 33.02 41.05 -44.51
CA PRO A 95 31.63 40.69 -44.75
C PRO A 95 31.03 39.82 -43.66
N ALA A 96 29.78 40.08 -43.29
CA ALA A 96 28.99 39.14 -42.50
C ALA A 96 28.87 37.77 -43.22
N GLU A 97 28.81 36.70 -42.42
CA GLU A 97 28.71 35.35 -42.96
C GLU A 97 27.29 35.03 -43.47
N ASN A 98 26.26 35.67 -42.92
CA ASN A 98 24.84 35.47 -43.20
C ASN A 98 24.08 36.81 -43.28
N GLY A 99 22.84 36.76 -43.78
CA GLY A 99 21.91 37.91 -43.78
C GLY A 99 22.20 38.99 -44.83
N ILE A 100 23.24 38.80 -45.64
CA ILE A 100 23.59 39.72 -46.74
C ILE A 100 22.68 39.48 -47.93
N ILE A 101 22.16 40.55 -48.53
CA ILE A 101 21.43 40.47 -49.80
C ILE A 101 22.44 40.38 -50.95
N GLU A 102 22.44 39.28 -51.69
CA GLU A 102 23.36 39.04 -52.81
C GLU A 102 22.79 39.50 -54.15
N GLU A 103 21.48 39.35 -54.34
CA GLU A 103 20.83 39.65 -55.62
C GLU A 103 19.39 40.10 -55.41
N ILE A 104 18.96 41.11 -56.17
CA ILE A 104 17.59 41.57 -56.25
C ILE A 104 17.16 41.50 -57.71
N GLY A 105 15.98 40.95 -57.97
CA GLY A 105 15.41 40.96 -59.32
C GLY A 105 13.92 41.21 -59.37
N CYS A 106 13.50 41.76 -60.50
CA CYS A 106 12.12 42.17 -60.76
C CYS A 106 11.76 41.81 -62.19
N ILE A 107 10.55 41.30 -62.40
CA ILE A 107 9.97 41.03 -63.71
C ILE A 107 8.61 41.72 -63.78
N ASN A 108 8.37 42.46 -64.87
CA ASN A 108 7.15 43.24 -65.11
C ASN A 108 6.79 44.18 -63.93
N PHE A 109 7.79 44.87 -63.40
CA PHE A 109 7.67 45.67 -62.17
C PHE A 109 7.94 47.16 -62.45
N MET A 110 6.96 48.03 -62.15
CA MET A 110 7.00 49.46 -62.43
C MET A 110 7.39 49.78 -63.88
N CYS A 111 8.56 50.40 -64.11
CA CYS A 111 9.07 50.72 -65.43
C CYS A 111 9.88 49.58 -66.07
N HIS A 112 10.21 48.53 -65.30
CA HIS A 112 11.13 47.47 -65.71
C HIS A 112 10.39 46.22 -66.20
N GLU A 113 10.72 45.74 -67.40
CA GLU A 113 10.26 44.42 -67.86
C GLU A 113 11.06 43.29 -67.23
N GLN A 114 12.38 43.46 -67.14
CA GLN A 114 13.27 42.60 -66.37
C GLN A 114 14.43 43.44 -65.84
N LEU A 115 14.67 43.36 -64.54
CA LEU A 115 15.79 44.01 -63.86
C LEU A 115 16.42 43.00 -62.90
N THR A 116 17.74 42.89 -62.93
CA THR A 116 18.51 42.07 -61.98
C THR A 116 19.71 42.88 -61.53
N VAL A 117 19.87 43.03 -60.22
CA VAL A 117 20.92 43.80 -59.58
C VAL A 117 21.66 42.87 -58.62
N ARG A 118 22.95 42.64 -58.90
CA ARG A 118 23.84 41.90 -57.99
C ARG A 118 24.50 42.88 -57.04
N LEU A 119 24.46 42.57 -55.76
CA LEU A 119 25.00 43.39 -54.69
C LEU A 119 26.28 42.75 -54.16
N GLY A 120 27.27 43.58 -53.87
CA GLY A 120 28.43 43.23 -53.07
C GLY A 120 28.09 43.12 -51.58
N PRO A 121 28.97 42.50 -50.79
CA PRO A 121 28.68 42.16 -49.40
C PRO A 121 28.74 43.33 -48.41
N LEU A 122 29.22 44.50 -48.83
CA LEU A 122 29.42 45.68 -48.00
C LEU A 122 28.59 46.84 -48.56
N ILE A 123 29.25 47.87 -49.08
CA ILE A 123 28.60 49.07 -49.62
C ILE A 123 28.32 48.90 -51.10
N ASN A 124 27.11 49.28 -51.51
CA ASN A 124 26.64 49.20 -52.89
C ASN A 124 26.15 50.57 -53.37
N PHE A 125 26.63 51.00 -54.56
CA PHE A 125 26.18 52.24 -55.19
C PHE A 125 25.36 51.93 -56.44
N ILE A 126 24.09 52.35 -56.45
CA ILE A 126 23.20 52.21 -57.62
C ILE A 126 23.01 53.60 -58.23
N ILE A 127 23.60 53.81 -59.42
CA ILE A 127 23.62 55.10 -60.12
C ILE A 127 22.78 55.00 -61.40
N GLY A 128 22.19 56.11 -61.82
CA GLY A 128 21.39 56.19 -63.04
C GLY A 128 20.68 57.53 -63.18
N HIS A 129 20.18 57.81 -64.38
CA HIS A 129 19.45 59.03 -64.71
C HIS A 129 18.17 59.18 -63.87
N ASN A 130 17.65 60.41 -63.73
CA ASN A 130 16.33 60.60 -63.12
C ASN A 130 15.25 59.91 -63.97
N GLY A 131 14.31 59.23 -63.30
CA GLY A 131 13.30 58.41 -63.98
C GLY A 131 13.76 57.03 -64.45
N SER A 132 15.04 56.66 -64.30
CA SER A 132 15.55 55.34 -64.70
C SER A 132 15.10 54.17 -63.80
N GLY A 133 14.21 54.42 -62.84
CA GLY A 133 13.67 53.40 -61.95
C GLY A 133 14.61 52.91 -60.85
N LYS A 134 15.59 53.73 -60.39
CA LYS A 134 16.49 53.38 -59.27
C LYS A 134 15.74 53.02 -57.99
N SER A 135 14.74 53.84 -57.63
CA SER A 135 13.91 53.61 -56.45
C SER A 135 13.10 52.30 -56.53
N ALA A 136 12.90 51.76 -57.74
CA ALA A 136 12.23 50.48 -57.92
C ALA A 136 13.02 49.32 -57.29
N VAL A 137 14.36 49.41 -57.19
CA VAL A 137 15.18 48.38 -56.53
C VAL A 137 14.86 48.31 -55.04
N LEU A 138 14.85 49.46 -54.36
CA LEU A 138 14.50 49.54 -52.95
C LEU A 138 13.05 49.11 -52.71
N THR A 139 12.13 49.56 -53.57
CA THR A 139 10.72 49.15 -53.47
C THR A 139 10.54 47.65 -53.71
N ALA A 140 11.24 47.06 -54.68
CA ALA A 140 11.22 45.63 -54.93
C ALA A 140 11.75 44.83 -53.74
N LEU A 141 12.83 45.30 -53.11
CA LEU A 141 13.40 44.68 -51.92
C LEU A 141 12.40 44.69 -50.75
N THR A 142 11.86 45.86 -50.41
CA THR A 142 10.88 46.00 -49.32
C THR A 142 9.63 45.14 -49.56
N LEU A 143 9.11 45.12 -50.79
CA LEU A 143 7.94 44.30 -51.12
C LEU A 143 8.28 42.81 -51.13
N CYS A 144 9.44 42.39 -51.65
CA CYS A 144 9.78 40.98 -51.71
C CYS A 144 9.97 40.38 -50.31
N LEU A 145 10.53 41.15 -49.37
CA LEU A 145 10.72 40.77 -47.97
C LEU A 145 9.47 41.06 -47.10
N GLY A 146 8.27 41.00 -47.66
CA GLY A 146 7.04 41.03 -46.86
C GLY A 146 6.55 42.41 -46.40
N GLY A 147 7.28 43.48 -46.70
CA GLY A 147 6.85 44.86 -46.43
C GLY A 147 5.51 45.22 -47.10
N LYS A 148 4.78 46.14 -46.46
CA LYS A 148 3.47 46.61 -46.94
C LYS A 148 3.63 47.55 -48.14
N ALA A 149 2.72 47.46 -49.10
CA ALA A 149 2.69 48.36 -50.27
C ALA A 149 2.63 49.84 -49.85
N THR A 150 1.81 50.15 -48.86
CA THR A 150 1.63 51.50 -48.31
C THR A 150 2.91 52.07 -47.69
N ALA A 151 3.79 51.22 -47.14
CA ALA A 151 5.04 51.67 -46.53
C ALA A 151 6.03 52.26 -47.54
N THR A 152 5.85 51.97 -48.83
CA THR A 152 6.74 52.43 -49.89
C THR A 152 6.41 53.85 -50.38
N ASN A 153 5.28 54.45 -49.95
CA ASN A 153 4.76 55.75 -50.40
C ASN A 153 4.59 55.90 -51.92
N ARG A 154 4.65 54.80 -52.69
CA ARG A 154 4.57 54.78 -54.16
C ARG A 154 3.29 54.15 -54.70
N GLY A 155 2.58 53.38 -53.89
CA GLY A 155 1.35 52.69 -54.29
C GLY A 155 0.58 52.13 -53.11
N GLN A 156 -0.75 52.20 -53.17
CA GLN A 156 -1.63 51.71 -52.10
C GLN A 156 -1.82 50.18 -52.13
N SER A 157 -1.61 49.56 -53.29
CA SER A 157 -1.78 48.11 -53.48
C SER A 157 -0.68 47.54 -54.38
N LEU A 158 -0.39 46.24 -54.23
CA LEU A 158 0.61 45.54 -55.04
C LEU A 158 0.33 45.65 -56.55
N LYS A 159 -0.96 45.73 -56.93
CA LYS A 159 -1.38 45.87 -58.33
C LYS A 159 -0.82 47.11 -59.01
N SER A 160 -0.68 48.21 -58.25
CA SER A 160 -0.13 49.48 -58.77
C SER A 160 1.36 49.40 -59.13
N PHE A 161 2.05 48.34 -58.71
CA PHE A 161 3.46 48.11 -59.00
C PHE A 161 3.68 47.21 -60.23
N ILE A 162 2.62 46.65 -60.82
CA ILE A 162 2.73 45.88 -62.06
C ILE A 162 2.99 46.86 -63.21
N LYS A 163 3.94 46.53 -64.09
CA LYS A 163 4.25 47.33 -65.27
C LYS A 163 2.99 47.51 -66.13
N ALA A 164 2.75 48.73 -66.59
CA ALA A 164 1.61 49.04 -67.45
C ALA A 164 1.59 48.13 -68.69
N GLY A 165 0.43 47.54 -68.99
CA GLY A 165 0.25 46.58 -70.09
C GLY A 165 0.64 45.14 -69.77
N LYS A 166 0.96 44.82 -68.50
CA LYS A 166 1.23 43.45 -68.04
C LYS A 166 0.24 43.05 -66.94
N ASP A 167 -0.04 41.75 -66.82
CA ASP A 167 -1.05 41.21 -65.89
C ASP A 167 -0.46 40.72 -64.56
N TRP A 168 0.86 40.56 -64.50
CA TRP A 168 1.57 39.99 -63.36
C TRP A 168 2.94 40.62 -63.17
N SER A 169 3.46 40.52 -61.95
CA SER A 169 4.84 40.86 -61.62
C SER A 169 5.43 39.82 -60.66
N THR A 170 6.73 39.59 -60.79
CA THR A 170 7.48 38.70 -59.90
C THR A 170 8.71 39.43 -59.38
N LEU A 171 8.92 39.36 -58.07
CA LEU A 171 10.09 39.88 -57.39
C LEU A 171 10.86 38.69 -56.83
N PHE A 172 12.18 38.78 -56.82
CA PHE A 172 13.02 37.83 -56.10
C PHE A 172 14.20 38.49 -55.41
N VAL A 173 14.58 37.97 -54.26
CA VAL A 173 15.70 38.43 -53.45
C VAL A 173 16.48 37.20 -53.00
N LYS A 174 17.80 37.21 -53.25
CA LYS A 174 18.72 36.16 -52.80
C LYS A 174 19.46 36.65 -51.56
N ILE A 175 19.35 35.90 -50.47
CA ILE A 175 19.96 36.19 -49.17
C ILE A 175 21.03 35.14 -48.89
N LYS A 176 22.21 35.58 -48.46
CA LYS A 176 23.32 34.73 -48.06
C LYS A 176 23.00 34.00 -46.75
N ASN A 177 23.17 32.69 -46.74
CA ASN A 177 22.82 31.82 -45.62
C ASN A 177 23.99 30.90 -45.22
N GLN A 178 25.11 31.49 -44.80
CA GLN A 178 26.35 30.75 -44.47
C GLN A 178 26.80 31.03 -43.03
N GLY A 179 27.81 30.31 -42.56
CA GLY A 179 28.38 30.51 -41.23
C GLY A 179 27.53 29.93 -40.09
N SER A 180 27.95 30.19 -38.86
CA SER A 180 27.29 29.64 -37.66
C SER A 180 25.88 30.18 -37.43
N GLY A 181 25.53 31.30 -38.08
CA GLY A 181 24.22 31.95 -37.99
C GLY A 181 23.25 31.62 -39.14
N ALA A 182 23.53 30.59 -39.95
CA ALA A 182 22.64 30.22 -41.04
C ALA A 182 21.25 29.78 -40.55
N TYR A 183 20.19 30.24 -41.21
CA TYR A 183 18.80 29.82 -40.99
C TYR A 183 18.55 28.48 -41.70
N LYS A 184 18.21 27.44 -40.92
CA LYS A 184 17.89 26.08 -41.41
C LYS A 184 18.78 25.64 -42.59
N PRO A 185 20.12 25.57 -42.41
CA PRO A 185 21.05 25.28 -43.50
C PRO A 185 20.78 23.93 -44.18
N ASP A 186 20.26 22.95 -43.44
CA ASP A 186 19.87 21.64 -43.98
C ASP A 186 18.74 21.71 -45.03
N GLN A 187 17.89 22.75 -44.97
CA GLN A 187 16.74 22.91 -45.87
C GLN A 187 17.03 23.88 -47.01
N PHE A 188 17.69 25.00 -46.72
CA PHE A 188 17.91 26.07 -47.70
C PHE A 188 19.32 26.08 -48.32
N GLY A 189 20.30 25.45 -47.66
CA GLY A 189 21.70 25.51 -48.06
C GLY A 189 22.30 26.91 -47.87
N ASP A 190 23.32 27.22 -48.67
CA ASP A 190 24.17 28.42 -48.53
C ASP A 190 23.50 29.73 -48.96
N SER A 191 22.31 29.68 -49.56
CA SER A 191 21.54 30.85 -49.97
C SER A 191 20.05 30.58 -49.95
N ILE A 192 19.28 31.57 -49.50
CA ILE A 192 17.82 31.55 -49.47
C ILE A 192 17.31 32.48 -50.58
N ILE A 193 16.44 31.97 -51.45
CA ILE A 193 15.81 32.78 -52.50
C ILE A 193 14.35 33.01 -52.11
N VAL A 194 14.01 34.26 -51.81
CA VAL A 194 12.64 34.70 -51.56
C VAL A 194 12.06 35.18 -52.88
N GLU A 195 10.97 34.58 -53.34
CA GLU A 195 10.21 35.02 -54.52
C GLU A 195 8.82 35.47 -54.09
N ARG A 196 8.40 36.66 -54.55
CA ARG A 196 7.03 37.17 -54.38
C ARG A 196 6.37 37.33 -55.74
N HIS A 197 5.26 36.65 -55.96
CA HIS A 197 4.48 36.74 -57.20
C HIS A 197 3.12 37.37 -56.92
N PHE A 198 2.71 38.33 -57.75
CA PHE A 198 1.40 38.97 -57.65
C PHE A 198 0.84 39.33 -59.03
N THR A 199 -0.49 39.26 -59.15
CA THR A 199 -1.22 39.52 -60.41
C THR A 199 -2.29 40.58 -60.21
N GLN A 200 -2.86 41.11 -61.31
CA GLN A 200 -3.95 42.10 -61.24
C GLN A 200 -5.22 41.52 -60.59
N ASN A 201 -5.46 40.21 -60.72
CA ASN A 201 -6.73 39.57 -60.36
C ASN A 201 -6.64 38.66 -59.12
N SER A 202 -5.44 38.32 -58.63
CA SER A 202 -5.23 37.34 -57.55
C SER A 202 -4.48 37.91 -56.34
N THR A 203 -4.60 37.20 -55.22
CA THR A 203 -3.80 37.36 -54.00
C THR A 203 -2.31 37.09 -54.27
N SER A 204 -1.43 37.88 -53.64
CA SER A 204 0.03 37.69 -53.74
C SER A 204 0.48 36.42 -53.02
N GLY A 205 1.38 35.66 -53.63
CA GLY A 205 1.99 34.47 -53.03
C GLY A 205 3.50 34.65 -52.80
N PHE A 206 4.02 33.96 -51.79
CA PHE A 206 5.45 33.84 -51.53
C PHE A 206 5.92 32.43 -51.86
N LYS A 207 7.15 32.31 -52.38
CA LYS A 207 7.86 31.04 -52.52
C LYS A 207 9.26 31.24 -51.97
N LEU A 208 9.61 30.42 -50.99
CA LEU A 208 10.92 30.35 -50.38
C LEU A 208 11.65 29.16 -51.01
N LYS A 209 12.79 29.42 -51.63
CA LYS A 209 13.55 28.42 -52.37
C LYS A 209 14.96 28.26 -51.79
N ASP A 210 15.51 27.06 -51.96
CA ASP A 210 16.90 26.75 -51.65
C ASP A 210 17.88 27.34 -52.69
N ARG A 211 19.18 27.13 -52.47
CA ARG A 211 20.25 27.55 -53.40
C ARG A 211 20.10 27.03 -54.84
N ASN A 212 19.40 25.90 -55.03
CA ASN A 212 19.20 25.25 -56.33
C ASN A 212 17.86 25.66 -56.99
N GLY A 213 17.07 26.52 -56.35
CA GLY A 213 15.76 26.95 -56.83
C GLY A 213 14.60 26.00 -56.50
N ARG A 214 14.82 25.00 -55.64
CA ARG A 214 13.75 24.10 -55.15
C ARG A 214 12.91 24.84 -54.12
N ILE A 215 11.58 24.76 -54.26
CA ILE A 215 10.65 25.35 -53.30
C ILE A 215 10.69 24.55 -52.00
N VAL A 216 11.07 25.22 -50.91
CA VAL A 216 11.07 24.69 -49.55
C VAL A 216 9.74 25.01 -48.87
N SER A 217 9.23 26.24 -49.05
CA SER A 217 7.99 26.69 -48.42
C SER A 217 7.28 27.79 -49.20
N THR A 218 6.00 27.95 -48.95
CA THR A 218 5.16 29.01 -49.52
C THR A 218 4.43 29.82 -48.43
N LYS A 219 4.75 29.58 -47.16
CA LYS A 219 4.08 30.22 -46.01
C LYS A 219 4.70 31.58 -45.74
N LYS A 220 3.84 32.59 -45.52
CA LYS A 220 4.28 33.94 -45.11
C LYS A 220 4.96 33.93 -43.73
N SER A 221 4.48 33.12 -42.80
CA SER A 221 5.07 33.01 -41.46
C SER A 221 6.54 32.58 -41.49
N GLU A 222 6.91 31.67 -42.41
CA GLU A 222 8.31 31.25 -42.53
C GLU A 222 9.20 32.31 -43.18
N LEU A 223 8.63 33.19 -43.99
CA LEU A 223 9.34 34.38 -44.46
C LEU A 223 9.57 35.37 -43.31
N GLU A 224 8.56 35.57 -42.45
CA GLU A 224 8.69 36.38 -41.24
C GLU A 224 9.78 35.81 -40.32
N ASP A 225 9.82 34.49 -40.10
CA ASP A 225 10.88 33.84 -39.33
C ASP A 225 12.29 34.07 -39.93
N ILE A 226 12.43 34.03 -41.27
CA ILE A 226 13.71 34.28 -41.96
C ILE A 226 14.15 35.73 -41.77
N ILE A 227 13.20 36.67 -41.91
CA ILE A 227 13.44 38.10 -41.76
C ILE A 227 13.85 38.42 -40.32
N ASP A 228 13.14 37.87 -39.34
CA ASP A 228 13.41 38.07 -37.92
C ASP A 228 14.75 37.43 -37.52
N HIS A 229 15.05 36.23 -38.01
CA HIS A 229 16.32 35.55 -37.75
C HIS A 229 17.54 36.35 -38.25
N PHE A 230 17.43 37.00 -39.40
CA PHE A 230 18.49 37.86 -39.93
C PHE A 230 18.38 39.33 -39.51
N GLY A 231 17.37 39.72 -38.73
CA GLY A 231 17.15 41.10 -38.32
C GLY A 231 16.87 42.07 -39.48
N LEU A 232 16.27 41.59 -40.57
CA LEU A 232 16.03 42.39 -41.79
C LEU A 232 14.78 43.27 -41.67
N GLN A 233 14.86 44.38 -40.95
CA GLN A 233 13.69 45.20 -40.65
C GLN A 233 13.35 46.16 -41.80
N THR A 234 12.56 45.70 -42.76
CA THR A 234 12.17 46.51 -43.93
C THR A 234 11.12 47.58 -43.63
N ASP A 235 10.37 47.43 -42.54
CA ASP A 235 9.34 48.38 -42.10
C ASP A 235 9.88 49.45 -41.12
N ASN A 236 11.15 49.33 -40.71
CA ASN A 236 11.82 50.28 -39.83
C ASN A 236 12.34 51.48 -40.65
N PRO A 237 11.85 52.71 -40.38
CA PRO A 237 12.23 53.88 -41.16
C PRO A 237 13.69 54.33 -40.96
N LEU A 238 14.39 53.86 -39.91
CA LEU A 238 15.82 54.09 -39.73
C LEU A 238 16.67 53.20 -40.65
N ASN A 239 16.16 52.03 -41.04
CA ASN A 239 16.87 51.08 -41.90
C ASN A 239 16.54 51.30 -43.37
N VAL A 240 15.28 51.62 -43.68
CA VAL A 240 14.80 51.92 -45.03
C VAL A 240 14.31 53.36 -45.08
N LEU A 241 15.19 54.26 -45.52
CA LEU A 241 14.84 55.66 -45.73
C LEU A 241 14.50 55.92 -47.20
N THR A 242 13.21 56.06 -47.50
CA THR A 242 12.76 56.45 -48.84
C THR A 242 12.93 57.95 -49.06
N GLN A 243 13.05 58.38 -50.32
CA GLN A 243 13.19 59.81 -50.66
C GLN A 243 12.06 60.68 -50.09
N ASP A 244 10.82 60.18 -50.15
CA ASP A 244 9.64 60.90 -49.67
C ASP A 244 9.60 60.94 -48.13
N MET A 245 10.01 59.86 -47.45
CA MET A 245 10.14 59.84 -45.99
C MET A 245 11.26 60.76 -45.51
N ALA A 246 12.39 60.83 -46.20
CA ALA A 246 13.46 61.77 -45.90
C ALA A 246 12.98 63.23 -46.00
N ARG A 247 12.21 63.55 -47.06
CA ARG A 247 11.63 64.88 -47.23
C ARG A 247 10.62 65.20 -46.13
N GLN A 248 9.70 64.28 -45.83
CA GLN A 248 8.71 64.46 -44.77
C GLN A 248 9.37 64.63 -43.40
N PHE A 249 10.41 63.84 -43.11
CA PHE A 249 11.16 63.95 -41.87
C PHE A 249 11.87 65.31 -41.73
N LEU A 250 12.38 65.89 -42.81
CA LEU A 250 13.07 67.19 -42.75
C LEU A 250 12.10 68.39 -42.71
N ASN A 251 10.98 68.30 -43.45
CA ASN A 251 10.13 69.47 -43.71
C ASN A 251 8.86 69.53 -42.83
N ASP A 252 8.23 68.38 -42.52
CA ASP A 252 6.90 68.32 -41.89
C ASP A 252 6.93 67.81 -40.44
N SER A 253 8.12 67.50 -39.88
CA SER A 253 8.22 66.82 -38.60
C SER A 253 8.12 67.76 -37.38
N ASN A 254 7.01 67.63 -36.65
CA ASN A 254 6.87 68.23 -35.31
C ASN A 254 7.64 67.43 -34.25
N ALA A 255 7.93 68.03 -33.08
CA ALA A 255 8.64 67.37 -31.99
C ALA A 255 8.01 66.02 -31.60
N LYS A 256 6.67 65.94 -31.59
CA LYS A 256 5.92 64.71 -31.33
C LYS A 256 6.13 63.64 -32.41
N GLU A 257 6.20 64.05 -33.68
CA GLU A 257 6.44 63.12 -34.79
C GLU A 257 7.88 62.61 -34.81
N LYS A 258 8.85 63.47 -34.48
CA LYS A 258 10.25 63.08 -34.27
C LYS A 258 10.37 62.06 -33.15
N TYR A 259 9.67 62.28 -32.03
CA TYR A 259 9.64 61.32 -30.93
C TYR A 259 8.98 59.99 -31.31
N LYS A 260 7.86 60.03 -32.04
CA LYS A 260 7.22 58.82 -32.56
C LYS A 260 8.11 58.07 -33.56
N PHE A 261 8.81 58.81 -34.43
CA PHE A 261 9.76 58.25 -35.38
C PHE A 261 10.93 57.59 -34.67
N PHE A 262 11.44 58.23 -33.60
CA PHE A 262 12.46 57.66 -32.72
C PHE A 262 11.96 56.36 -32.07
N LEU A 263 10.80 56.38 -31.39
CA LEU A 263 10.20 55.20 -30.75
C LEU A 263 10.01 54.02 -31.71
N LYS A 264 9.52 54.30 -32.92
CA LYS A 264 9.34 53.29 -33.96
C LYS A 264 10.69 52.79 -34.49
N GLY A 265 11.64 53.70 -34.68
CA GLY A 265 12.98 53.41 -35.20
C GLY A 265 13.82 52.57 -34.25
N THR A 266 13.78 52.88 -32.95
CA THR A 266 14.45 52.12 -31.88
C THR A 266 13.65 50.89 -31.43
N GLN A 267 12.49 50.63 -32.05
CA GLN A 267 11.58 49.52 -31.76
C GLN A 267 10.98 49.50 -30.36
N LEU A 268 11.12 50.59 -29.58
CA LEU A 268 10.52 50.72 -28.26
C LEU A 268 8.98 50.60 -28.30
N GLU A 269 8.34 51.08 -29.36
CA GLU A 269 6.88 50.92 -29.56
C GLU A 269 6.49 49.45 -29.74
N THR A 270 7.32 48.65 -30.40
CA THR A 270 7.06 47.21 -30.58
C THR A 270 7.28 46.47 -29.25
N LEU A 271 8.36 46.81 -28.56
CA LEU A 271 8.69 46.25 -27.26
C LEU A 271 7.58 46.50 -26.22
N ASP A 272 7.05 47.72 -26.15
CA ASP A 272 5.95 48.10 -25.26
C ASP A 272 4.67 47.29 -25.54
N ARG A 273 4.33 47.12 -26.82
CA ARG A 273 3.21 46.28 -27.24
C ARG A 273 3.43 44.80 -26.86
N ASP A 274 4.64 44.29 -27.08
CA ASP A 274 4.97 42.91 -26.77
C ASP A 274 4.92 42.66 -25.25
N TYR A 275 5.42 43.60 -24.43
CA TYR A 275 5.27 43.54 -22.97
C TYR A 275 3.80 43.54 -22.54
N SER A 276 2.98 44.40 -23.15
CA SER A 276 1.54 44.46 -22.86
C SER A 276 0.84 43.13 -23.21
N GLN A 277 1.20 42.52 -24.34
CA GLN A 277 0.67 41.21 -24.73
C GLN A 277 1.13 40.09 -23.79
N ILE A 278 2.42 40.07 -23.43
CA ILE A 278 2.98 39.10 -22.48
C ILE A 278 2.28 39.22 -21.12
N GLN A 279 2.01 40.44 -20.66
CA GLN A 279 1.28 40.67 -19.42
C GLN A 279 -0.14 40.09 -19.49
N GLN A 280 -0.88 40.36 -20.55
CA GLN A 280 -2.22 39.80 -20.74
C GLN A 280 -2.20 38.26 -20.79
N GLU A 281 -1.28 37.67 -21.56
CA GLU A 281 -1.11 36.22 -21.63
C GLU A 281 -0.76 35.62 -20.26
N LEU A 282 0.11 36.29 -19.49
CA LEU A 282 0.48 35.87 -18.14
C LEU A 282 -0.75 35.86 -17.20
N GLU A 283 -1.55 36.92 -17.23
CA GLU A 283 -2.78 37.02 -16.43
C GLU A 283 -3.77 35.89 -16.78
N GLU A 284 -3.95 35.60 -18.07
CA GLU A 284 -4.79 34.47 -18.53
C GLU A 284 -4.25 33.11 -18.08
N GLN A 285 -2.93 32.89 -18.16
CA GLN A 285 -2.30 31.64 -17.71
C GLN A 285 -2.38 31.49 -16.20
N MET A 286 -2.22 32.56 -15.43
CA MET A 286 -2.39 32.55 -13.98
C MET A 286 -3.82 32.19 -13.59
N ALA A 287 -4.82 32.73 -14.27
CA ALA A 287 -6.23 32.37 -14.04
C ALA A 287 -6.48 30.88 -14.33
N LYS A 288 -5.97 30.36 -15.46
CA LYS A 288 -6.05 28.93 -15.82
C LYS A 288 -5.34 28.03 -14.81
N HIS A 289 -4.18 28.47 -14.31
CA HIS A 289 -3.45 27.73 -13.28
C HIS A 289 -4.26 27.62 -11.99
N GLN A 290 -4.91 28.71 -11.55
CA GLN A 290 -5.77 28.68 -10.36
C GLN A 290 -6.97 27.75 -10.50
N THR A 291 -7.58 27.65 -11.70
CA THR A 291 -8.66 26.69 -11.94
C THR A 291 -8.15 25.25 -11.95
N LEU A 292 -7.03 24.99 -12.63
CA LEU A 292 -6.44 23.66 -12.69
C LEU A 292 -5.96 23.17 -11.32
N ASP A 293 -5.39 24.04 -10.48
CA ASP A 293 -4.98 23.69 -9.12
C ASP A 293 -6.18 23.26 -8.25
N LYS A 294 -7.35 23.90 -8.43
CA LYS A 294 -8.60 23.47 -7.77
C LYS A 294 -9.05 22.10 -8.26
N ASP A 295 -9.01 21.87 -9.56
CA ASP A 295 -9.41 20.60 -10.17
C ASP A 295 -8.49 19.45 -9.74
N VAL A 296 -7.18 19.68 -9.67
CA VAL A 296 -6.20 18.70 -9.17
C VAL A 296 -6.52 18.32 -7.72
N LYS A 297 -6.77 19.29 -6.84
CA LYS A 297 -7.14 19.03 -5.44
C LYS A 297 -8.43 18.22 -5.32
N GLU A 298 -9.42 18.47 -6.19
CA GLU A 298 -10.66 17.69 -6.19
C GLU A 298 -10.43 16.27 -6.71
N LEU A 299 -9.64 16.10 -7.77
CA LEU A 299 -9.26 14.79 -8.30
C LEU A 299 -8.47 13.96 -7.27
N GLU A 300 -7.58 14.57 -6.50
CA GLU A 300 -6.87 13.91 -5.39
C GLU A 300 -7.83 13.41 -4.31
N ARG A 301 -8.85 14.21 -3.94
CA ARG A 301 -9.89 13.77 -3.00
C ARG A 301 -10.70 12.60 -3.54
N ILE A 302 -11.09 12.68 -4.82
CA ILE A 302 -11.82 11.60 -5.49
C ILE A 302 -10.97 10.33 -5.53
N TYR A 303 -9.70 10.45 -5.90
CA TYR A 303 -8.74 9.35 -5.93
C TYR A 303 -8.61 8.68 -4.55
N SER A 304 -8.37 9.45 -3.48
CA SER A 304 -8.25 8.91 -2.12
C SER A 304 -9.53 8.17 -1.68
N ARG A 305 -10.70 8.70 -2.03
CA ARG A 305 -11.99 8.04 -1.75
C ARG A 305 -12.15 6.73 -2.53
N LEU A 306 -11.78 6.71 -3.81
CA LEU A 306 -11.85 5.51 -4.65
C LEU A 306 -10.83 4.46 -4.23
N GLU A 307 -9.63 4.87 -3.83
CA GLU A 307 -8.59 3.99 -3.31
C GLU A 307 -9.04 3.29 -2.02
N LYS A 308 -9.64 4.02 -1.07
CA LYS A 308 -10.24 3.42 0.14
C LYS A 308 -11.32 2.41 -0.20
N LYS A 309 -12.19 2.71 -1.18
CA LYS A 309 -13.22 1.75 -1.66
C LYS A 309 -12.60 0.52 -2.31
N ALA A 310 -11.53 0.68 -3.10
CA ALA A 310 -10.83 -0.43 -3.73
C ALA A 310 -10.13 -1.32 -2.70
N GLN A 311 -9.52 -0.73 -1.66
CA GLN A 311 -8.92 -1.48 -0.55
C GLN A 311 -9.99 -2.26 0.23
N ALA A 312 -11.15 -1.65 0.51
CA ALA A 312 -12.27 -2.34 1.14
C ALA A 312 -12.79 -3.52 0.29
N ALA A 313 -12.90 -3.33 -1.04
CA ALA A 313 -13.30 -4.40 -1.95
C ALA A 313 -12.29 -5.57 -1.98
N ARG A 314 -10.98 -5.27 -1.96
CA ARG A 314 -9.93 -6.31 -1.83
C ARG A 314 -10.01 -7.03 -0.48
N GLY A 315 -10.35 -6.32 0.60
CA GLY A 315 -10.59 -6.91 1.91
C GLY A 315 -11.78 -7.88 1.89
N LEU A 316 -12.87 -7.51 1.22
CA LEU A 316 -14.04 -8.39 1.05
C LEU A 316 -13.70 -9.66 0.27
N GLU A 317 -12.84 -9.59 -0.74
CA GLU A 317 -12.41 -10.75 -1.52
C GLU A 317 -11.62 -11.75 -0.66
N LYS A 318 -10.77 -11.26 0.25
CA LYS A 318 -10.10 -12.11 1.25
C LYS A 318 -11.10 -12.76 2.20
N LEU A 319 -12.06 -12.01 2.73
CA LEU A 319 -13.09 -12.55 3.61
C LEU A 319 -13.92 -13.64 2.92
N ARG A 320 -14.26 -13.48 1.63
CA ARG A 320 -14.94 -14.53 0.85
C ARG A 320 -14.08 -15.77 0.65
N ALA A 321 -12.77 -15.61 0.43
CA ALA A 321 -11.85 -16.73 0.35
C ALA A 321 -11.75 -17.48 1.69
N ASP A 322 -11.73 -16.74 2.80
CA ASP A 322 -11.72 -17.31 4.15
C ASP A 322 -13.05 -18.00 4.48
N GLU A 323 -14.19 -17.43 4.10
CA GLU A 323 -15.52 -18.04 4.19
C GLU A 323 -15.55 -19.39 3.46
N THR A 324 -15.12 -19.42 2.20
CA THR A 324 -15.04 -20.66 1.40
C THR A 324 -14.11 -21.70 2.04
N LYS A 325 -13.01 -21.25 2.65
CA LYS A 325 -12.08 -22.13 3.36
C LYS A 325 -12.72 -22.71 4.63
N LEU A 326 -13.40 -21.90 5.41
CA LEU A 326 -14.10 -22.30 6.63
C LEU A 326 -15.26 -23.27 6.31
N GLU A 327 -16.02 -23.03 5.24
CA GLU A 327 -17.05 -23.97 4.77
C GLU A 327 -16.45 -25.34 4.44
N ARG A 328 -15.31 -25.38 3.73
CA ARG A 328 -14.61 -26.63 3.44
C ARG A 328 -14.10 -27.30 4.71
N GLN A 329 -13.56 -26.52 5.66
CA GLN A 329 -13.11 -27.05 6.95
C GLN A 329 -14.27 -27.60 7.78
N ALA A 330 -15.43 -26.96 7.76
CA ALA A 330 -16.64 -27.45 8.40
C ALA A 330 -17.10 -28.77 7.78
N ALA A 331 -17.11 -28.87 6.44
CA ALA A 331 -17.41 -30.13 5.76
C ALA A 331 -16.41 -31.24 6.14
N TRP A 332 -15.11 -30.94 6.20
CA TRP A 332 -14.08 -31.90 6.65
C TRP A 332 -14.21 -32.27 8.13
N SER A 333 -14.66 -31.37 8.99
CA SER A 333 -14.90 -31.69 10.40
C SER A 333 -16.01 -32.72 10.59
N PHE A 334 -17.04 -32.69 9.73
CA PHE A 334 -18.08 -33.71 9.73
C PHE A 334 -17.51 -35.07 9.34
N VAL A 335 -16.71 -35.13 8.27
CA VAL A 335 -16.03 -36.37 7.85
C VAL A 335 -15.12 -36.89 8.96
N ALA A 336 -14.30 -36.04 9.58
CA ALA A 336 -13.42 -36.43 10.67
C ALA A 336 -14.20 -37.01 11.87
N ASN A 337 -15.34 -36.40 12.24
CA ASN A 337 -16.20 -36.95 13.30
C ASN A 337 -16.78 -38.31 12.91
N THR A 338 -17.27 -38.47 11.68
CA THR A 338 -17.79 -39.76 11.20
C THR A 338 -16.69 -40.82 11.10
N GLU A 339 -15.46 -40.46 10.76
CA GLU A 339 -14.31 -41.37 10.77
C GLU A 339 -13.95 -41.83 12.19
N VAL A 340 -14.04 -40.95 13.19
CA VAL A 340 -13.89 -41.32 14.60
C VAL A 340 -15.00 -42.27 15.04
N GLU A 341 -16.26 -41.97 14.69
CA GLU A 341 -17.39 -42.86 14.97
C GLU A 341 -17.24 -44.23 14.29
N LEU A 342 -16.75 -44.25 13.05
CA LEU A 342 -16.43 -45.47 12.32
C LEU A 342 -15.33 -46.26 13.03
N ALA A 343 -14.24 -45.61 13.42
CA ALA A 343 -13.14 -46.25 14.14
C ALA A 343 -13.59 -46.83 15.50
N ASP A 344 -14.45 -46.12 16.23
CA ASP A 344 -15.07 -46.63 17.46
C ASP A 344 -15.96 -47.86 17.20
N CYS A 345 -16.72 -47.85 16.09
CA CYS A 345 -17.52 -49.00 15.68
C CYS A 345 -16.65 -50.18 15.26
N GLU A 346 -15.58 -49.95 14.51
CA GLU A 346 -14.61 -50.99 14.11
C GLU A 346 -13.90 -51.59 15.32
N ASN A 347 -13.51 -50.76 16.30
CA ASN A 347 -12.94 -51.22 17.56
C ASN A 347 -13.93 -52.09 18.35
N LYS A 348 -15.21 -51.67 18.45
CA LYS A 348 -16.27 -52.48 19.08
C LYS A 348 -16.50 -53.79 18.34
N ILE A 349 -16.49 -53.79 17.01
CA ILE A 349 -16.62 -55.01 16.20
C ILE A 349 -15.42 -55.93 16.48
N SER A 350 -14.20 -55.39 16.54
CA SER A 350 -12.99 -56.13 16.86
C SER A 350 -13.07 -56.76 18.26
N GLU A 351 -13.45 -56.00 19.29
CA GLU A 351 -13.64 -56.50 20.66
C GLU A 351 -14.73 -57.58 20.73
N LEU A 352 -15.87 -57.37 20.07
CA LEU A 352 -16.94 -58.36 20.00
C LEU A 352 -16.50 -59.62 19.25
N SER A 353 -15.72 -59.48 18.17
CA SER A 353 -15.19 -60.63 17.42
C SER A 353 -14.20 -61.45 18.24
N SER A 354 -13.31 -60.80 19.00
CA SER A 354 -12.39 -61.45 19.94
C SER A 354 -13.15 -62.14 21.08
N THR A 355 -14.19 -61.48 21.60
CA THR A 355 -15.06 -62.08 22.63
C THR A 355 -15.82 -63.28 22.07
N LEU A 356 -16.35 -63.20 20.83
CA LEU A 356 -17.00 -64.32 20.17
C LEU A 356 -16.03 -65.48 19.94
N GLU A 357 -14.79 -65.21 19.54
CA GLU A 357 -13.76 -66.23 19.36
C GLU A 357 -13.42 -66.92 20.69
N GLN A 358 -13.25 -66.16 21.77
CA GLN A 358 -13.06 -66.72 23.12
C GLN A 358 -14.27 -67.55 23.58
N ARG A 359 -15.49 -67.04 23.37
CA ARG A 359 -16.72 -67.77 23.72
C ARG A 359 -16.90 -69.03 22.88
N GLN A 360 -16.47 -69.01 21.62
CA GLN A 360 -16.49 -70.18 20.76
C GLN A 360 -15.51 -71.24 21.28
N VAL A 361 -14.29 -70.85 21.65
CA VAL A 361 -13.31 -71.76 22.28
C VAL A 361 -13.83 -72.30 23.62
N ASP A 362 -14.46 -71.47 24.45
CA ASP A 362 -15.09 -71.91 25.70
C ASP A 362 -16.25 -72.88 25.44
N ALA A 363 -17.07 -72.63 24.41
CA ALA A 363 -18.15 -73.51 24.01
C ALA A 363 -17.64 -74.85 23.46
N ASP A 364 -16.59 -74.83 22.64
CA ASP A 364 -15.96 -76.02 22.08
C ASP A 364 -15.32 -76.87 23.20
N THR A 365 -14.60 -76.25 24.14
CA THR A 365 -14.03 -76.96 25.30
C THR A 365 -15.11 -77.49 26.26
N ALA A 366 -16.22 -76.78 26.43
CA ALA A 366 -17.38 -77.26 27.19
C ALA A 366 -18.06 -78.44 26.48
N SER A 367 -18.18 -78.39 25.14
CA SER A 367 -18.71 -79.47 24.31
C SER A 367 -17.84 -80.71 24.38
N GLU A 368 -16.51 -80.56 24.34
CA GLU A 368 -15.56 -81.67 24.54
C GLU A 368 -15.69 -82.29 25.94
N LYS A 369 -15.80 -81.46 26.99
CA LYS A 369 -16.04 -81.96 28.36
C LYS A 369 -17.38 -82.68 28.47
N PHE A 370 -18.43 -82.14 27.87
CA PHE A 370 -19.74 -82.77 27.82
C PHE A 370 -19.66 -84.12 27.11
N ALA A 371 -19.04 -84.21 25.94
CA ALA A 371 -18.86 -85.47 25.21
C ALA A 371 -18.07 -86.51 26.03
N ARG A 372 -17.06 -86.09 26.81
CA ARG A 372 -16.33 -86.99 27.72
C ARG A 372 -17.21 -87.49 28.86
N HIS A 373 -17.98 -86.60 29.49
CA HIS A 373 -18.88 -86.97 30.57
C HIS A 373 -20.04 -87.83 30.07
N ASP A 374 -20.59 -87.54 28.90
CA ASP A 374 -21.66 -88.31 28.26
C ASP A 374 -21.18 -89.73 27.90
N LYS A 375 -19.94 -89.85 27.41
CA LYS A 375 -19.31 -91.17 27.21
C LYS A 375 -19.12 -91.93 28.52
N ALA A 376 -18.65 -91.26 29.58
CA ALA A 376 -18.49 -91.88 30.90
C ALA A 376 -19.84 -92.29 31.53
N VAL A 377 -20.89 -91.50 31.32
CA VAL A 377 -22.26 -91.85 31.73
C VAL A 377 -22.74 -93.07 30.95
N ASN A 378 -22.59 -93.09 29.63
CA ASN A 378 -22.96 -94.23 28.79
C ASN A 378 -22.23 -95.51 29.23
N ASP A 379 -20.92 -95.44 29.46
CA ASP A 379 -20.11 -96.57 29.96
C ASP A 379 -20.62 -97.05 31.35
N ALA A 380 -20.99 -96.11 32.24
CA ALA A 380 -21.55 -96.44 33.55
C ALA A 380 -22.97 -97.04 33.47
N THR A 381 -23.83 -96.55 32.56
CA THR A 381 -25.14 -97.16 32.32
C THR A 381 -25.02 -98.56 31.74
N MET A 382 -24.09 -98.80 30.80
CA MET A 382 -23.83 -100.14 30.29
C MET A 382 -23.37 -101.08 31.42
N ALA A 383 -22.50 -100.62 32.33
CA ALA A 383 -22.08 -101.40 33.49
C ALA A 383 -23.25 -101.66 34.48
N VAL A 384 -24.17 -100.71 34.65
CA VAL A 384 -25.40 -100.91 35.45
C VAL A 384 -26.36 -101.90 34.80
N GLU A 385 -26.52 -101.85 33.47
CA GLU A 385 -27.33 -102.81 32.71
C GLU A 385 -26.73 -104.23 32.79
N GLU A 386 -25.41 -104.39 32.68
CA GLU A 386 -24.72 -105.66 32.91
C GLU A 386 -24.94 -106.18 34.35
N CYS A 387 -24.77 -105.32 35.37
CA CYS A 387 -25.03 -105.69 36.76
C CYS A 387 -26.51 -106.06 36.99
N GLN A 388 -27.47 -105.37 36.35
CA GLN A 388 -28.89 -105.72 36.42
C GLN A 388 -29.22 -107.03 35.73
N ALA A 389 -28.56 -107.35 34.62
CA ALA A 389 -28.68 -108.63 33.94
C ALA A 389 -28.16 -109.79 34.80
N GLU A 390 -27.07 -109.58 35.56
CA GLU A 390 -26.56 -110.56 36.53
C GLU A 390 -27.48 -110.71 37.77
N LEU A 391 -28.25 -109.68 38.13
CA LEU A 391 -29.14 -109.68 39.32
C LEU A 391 -30.50 -110.34 39.07
N GLN A 392 -30.92 -110.49 37.80
CA GLN A 392 -32.16 -111.18 37.41
C GLN A 392 -32.21 -112.67 37.81
N PRO A 393 -31.21 -113.51 37.52
CA PRO A 393 -31.25 -114.92 37.93
C PRO A 393 -31.32 -115.10 39.45
N ALA A 394 -30.65 -114.23 40.23
CA ALA A 394 -30.72 -114.25 41.69
C ALA A 394 -32.11 -113.85 42.24
N ARG A 395 -32.82 -112.93 41.56
CA ARG A 395 -34.19 -112.53 41.93
C ARG A 395 -35.23 -113.59 41.58
N ASP A 396 -35.02 -114.36 40.52
CA ASP A 396 -35.94 -115.42 40.14
C ASP A 396 -35.80 -116.64 41.08
N GLU A 397 -34.60 -116.95 41.57
CA GLU A 397 -34.38 -117.94 42.64
C GLU A 397 -35.06 -117.53 43.98
N GLU A 398 -35.03 -116.24 44.33
CA GLU A 398 -35.72 -115.73 45.53
C GLU A 398 -37.25 -115.89 45.42
N LYS A 399 -37.83 -115.63 44.26
CA LYS A 399 -39.29 -115.74 44.04
C LYS A 399 -39.79 -117.19 44.10
N GLU A 400 -39.05 -118.16 43.57
CA GLU A 400 -39.42 -119.58 43.68
C GLU A 400 -39.39 -120.06 45.14
N ALA A 401 -38.38 -119.65 45.91
CA ALA A 401 -38.29 -119.98 47.34
C ALA A 401 -39.47 -119.39 48.14
N ASN A 402 -39.89 -118.17 47.82
CA ASN A 402 -41.00 -117.49 48.50
C ASN A 402 -42.37 -118.06 48.13
N ALA A 403 -42.56 -118.52 46.89
CA ALA A 403 -43.78 -119.20 46.45
C ALA A 403 -43.99 -120.53 47.19
N ASN A 404 -42.93 -121.33 47.36
CA ASN A 404 -42.96 -122.58 48.11
C ASN A 404 -43.29 -122.37 49.60
N PHE A 405 -42.80 -121.28 50.21
CA PHE A 405 -43.13 -120.93 51.60
C PHE A 405 -44.60 -120.52 51.78
N ALA A 406 -45.17 -119.80 50.80
CA ALA A 406 -46.57 -119.35 50.86
C ALA A 406 -47.57 -120.51 50.75
N GLU A 407 -47.28 -121.55 49.98
CA GLU A 407 -48.15 -122.73 49.85
C GLU A 407 -48.17 -123.58 51.13
N ALA A 408 -47.03 -123.74 51.78
CA ALA A 408 -46.93 -124.43 53.08
C ALA A 408 -47.69 -123.68 54.20
N ARG A 409 -47.68 -122.34 54.16
CA ARG A 409 -48.40 -121.49 55.13
C ARG A 409 -49.92 -121.60 55.00
N LYS A 410 -50.46 -121.76 53.77
CA LYS A 410 -51.91 -121.96 53.56
C LYS A 410 -52.41 -123.28 54.14
N LYS A 411 -51.67 -124.38 53.96
CA LYS A 411 -52.01 -125.71 54.51
C LYS A 411 -52.03 -125.72 56.06
N LEU A 412 -51.21 -124.90 56.71
CA LEU A 412 -51.18 -124.76 58.18
C LEU A 412 -52.40 -124.01 58.76
N ILE A 413 -53.01 -123.10 57.99
CA ILE A 413 -54.14 -122.27 58.44
C ILE A 413 -55.47 -123.05 58.40
N GLU A 414 -55.64 -124.00 57.48
CA GLU A 414 -56.83 -124.87 57.42
C GLU A 414 -56.89 -125.84 58.60
N PHE A 415 -55.77 -126.43 59.02
CA PHE A 415 -55.75 -127.31 60.20
C PHE A 415 -56.04 -126.57 61.51
N LYS A 416 -55.66 -125.29 61.64
CA LYS A 416 -55.92 -124.46 62.83
C LYS A 416 -57.39 -124.03 63.00
N ASN A 417 -58.21 -124.11 61.97
CA ASN A 417 -59.64 -123.77 62.04
C ASN A 417 -60.52 -124.95 62.52
N ASN A 418 -60.07 -126.20 62.34
CA ASN A 418 -60.76 -127.38 62.88
C ASN A 418 -60.54 -127.59 64.39
N GLU A 419 -59.49 -127.00 64.98
CA GLU A 419 -59.19 -127.12 66.42
C GLU A 419 -60.05 -126.17 67.29
N ARG A 420 -60.54 -125.06 66.71
CA ARG A 420 -61.22 -123.99 67.45
C ARG A 420 -62.70 -124.28 67.79
N SER A 421 -63.28 -125.33 67.20
CA SER A 421 -64.66 -125.78 67.49
C SER A 421 -64.80 -126.59 68.79
N VAL A 422 -63.69 -127.01 69.42
CA VAL A 422 -63.72 -127.88 70.62
C VAL A 422 -63.46 -127.11 71.94
N VAL A 423 -62.96 -125.87 71.89
CA VAL A 423 -62.59 -125.07 73.09
C VAL A 423 -63.77 -124.27 73.68
N GLY A 424 -64.97 -124.39 73.12
CA GLY A 424 -66.21 -123.77 73.61
C GLY A 424 -66.76 -124.29 74.95
N ALA A 425 -66.11 -125.27 75.60
CA ALA A 425 -66.67 -125.92 76.79
C ALA A 425 -65.98 -125.60 78.13
N ILE A 426 -64.77 -125.00 78.20
CA ILE A 426 -63.93 -125.19 79.41
C ILE A 426 -63.67 -124.00 80.37
N ASN A 427 -63.61 -122.71 80.01
CA ASN A 427 -63.06 -121.71 80.99
C ASN A 427 -63.95 -120.51 81.35
N LYS A 428 -65.20 -120.80 81.71
CA LYS A 428 -66.08 -120.02 82.61
C LYS A 428 -65.49 -119.83 84.05
N THR A 429 -64.18 -120.06 84.27
CA THR A 429 -63.62 -120.36 85.61
C THR A 429 -62.28 -119.70 85.94
N LYS A 430 -61.89 -118.56 85.35
CA LYS A 430 -60.72 -117.83 85.87
C LYS A 430 -60.76 -116.31 85.73
N LYS A 431 -61.94 -115.76 85.97
CA LYS A 431 -62.23 -114.33 86.17
C LYS A 431 -61.81 -113.83 87.58
N SER A 432 -60.75 -114.41 88.16
CA SER A 432 -60.37 -114.26 89.59
C SER A 432 -58.89 -113.94 89.84
N MET A 433 -58.13 -113.46 88.85
CA MET A 433 -56.70 -113.07 89.03
C MET A 433 -56.42 -111.62 88.60
N GLN A 434 -57.35 -110.72 88.86
CA GLN A 434 -57.30 -109.30 88.45
C GLN A 434 -56.68 -108.37 89.52
N ASP A 435 -56.02 -108.88 90.56
CA ASP A 435 -55.89 -108.14 91.82
C ASP A 435 -54.45 -107.95 92.37
N THR A 436 -53.38 -107.89 91.55
CA THR A 436 -52.03 -107.85 92.17
C THR A 436 -50.94 -106.91 91.65
N GLN A 437 -50.84 -106.46 90.39
CA GLN A 437 -49.60 -105.75 90.00
C GLN A 437 -49.77 -104.29 89.58
N SER A 438 -50.43 -103.55 90.46
CA SER A 438 -50.39 -102.09 90.62
C SER A 438 -49.12 -101.64 91.37
N GLN A 439 -47.94 -102.18 91.04
CA GLN A 439 -46.74 -102.07 91.91
C GLN A 439 -45.42 -101.70 91.21
N ILE A 440 -45.41 -101.25 89.96
CA ILE A 440 -44.15 -100.87 89.29
C ILE A 440 -44.29 -99.51 88.57
N ASP A 441 -44.79 -98.54 89.32
CA ASP A 441 -44.74 -97.09 89.01
C ASP A 441 -43.56 -96.38 89.74
N GLU A 442 -42.59 -97.13 90.29
CA GLU A 442 -41.62 -96.59 91.26
C GLU A 442 -40.25 -96.17 90.69
N GLN A 443 -39.95 -96.33 89.39
CA GLN A 443 -38.54 -96.21 88.92
C GLN A 443 -38.31 -95.44 87.61
N LYS A 444 -38.81 -94.21 87.47
CA LYS A 444 -38.34 -93.29 86.40
C LYS A 444 -38.13 -91.82 86.79
N GLU A 445 -38.22 -91.47 88.07
CA GLU A 445 -37.79 -90.16 88.59
C GLU A 445 -36.45 -90.26 89.34
N ARG A 446 -35.34 -90.41 88.61
CA ARG A 446 -34.01 -90.10 89.16
C ARG A 446 -33.02 -89.72 88.07
N ARG A 447 -32.75 -88.41 88.02
CA ARG A 447 -31.55 -87.70 87.50
C ARG A 447 -31.74 -86.90 86.21
N ALA A 448 -32.18 -85.66 86.41
CA ALA A 448 -31.69 -84.49 85.69
C ALA A 448 -30.41 -83.92 86.35
N LEU A 449 -29.60 -83.20 85.54
CA LEU A 449 -28.54 -82.21 85.83
C LEU A 449 -27.07 -82.67 85.93
N ALA A 450 -26.27 -82.46 84.86
CA ALA A 450 -25.29 -81.35 84.71
C ALA A 450 -24.35 -81.53 83.48
N ASP A 451 -24.29 -80.47 82.65
CA ASP A 451 -23.29 -80.05 81.64
C ASP A 451 -23.00 -80.80 80.32
N GLY A 452 -22.92 -80.02 79.23
CA GLY A 452 -21.99 -80.31 78.13
C GLY A 452 -22.36 -79.90 76.69
N GLY A 453 -22.48 -78.59 76.39
CA GLY A 453 -21.92 -77.96 75.17
C GLY A 453 -22.48 -78.30 73.78
N LEU A 454 -23.13 -77.32 73.13
CA LEU A 454 -23.34 -77.29 71.66
C LEU A 454 -23.55 -75.87 71.07
N HIS A 455 -23.09 -74.80 71.74
CA HIS A 455 -23.21 -73.42 71.23
C HIS A 455 -21.89 -72.70 70.92
N GLU A 456 -20.75 -73.36 71.10
CA GLU A 456 -19.43 -72.70 71.04
C GLU A 456 -18.78 -72.72 69.65
N GLN A 457 -19.23 -73.60 68.74
CA GLN A 457 -18.71 -73.67 67.36
C GLN A 457 -19.32 -72.60 66.43
N LYS A 458 -20.57 -72.17 66.65
CA LYS A 458 -21.21 -71.11 65.85
C LYS A 458 -20.87 -69.68 66.31
N ALA A 459 -20.37 -69.51 67.53
CA ALA A 459 -19.97 -68.20 68.06
C ALA A 459 -18.60 -67.75 67.52
N ARG A 460 -17.66 -68.69 67.33
CA ARG A 460 -16.31 -68.40 66.79
C ARG A 460 -16.32 -68.06 65.30
N GLU A 461 -17.13 -68.74 64.49
CA GLU A 461 -17.30 -68.39 63.06
C GLU A 461 -17.90 -66.98 62.86
N LEU A 462 -18.70 -66.50 63.82
CA LEU A 462 -19.33 -65.18 63.78
C LEU A 462 -18.41 -64.06 64.29
N GLU A 463 -17.45 -64.37 65.16
CA GLU A 463 -16.39 -63.45 65.59
C GLU A 463 -15.28 -63.29 64.55
N ASP A 464 -14.86 -64.36 63.88
CA ASP A 464 -13.85 -64.30 62.81
C ASP A 464 -14.35 -63.51 61.58
N ALA A 465 -15.64 -63.64 61.24
CA ALA A 465 -16.26 -62.87 60.16
C ALA A 465 -16.43 -61.37 60.50
N LYS A 466 -16.64 -61.02 61.78
CA LYS A 466 -16.70 -59.63 62.25
C LYS A 466 -15.33 -58.97 62.33
N ALA A 467 -14.28 -59.72 62.70
CA ALA A 467 -12.91 -59.22 62.69
C ALA A 467 -12.40 -58.90 61.27
N ALA A 468 -12.76 -59.74 60.27
CA ALA A 468 -12.43 -59.49 58.87
C ALA A 468 -13.20 -58.28 58.27
N TYR A 469 -14.42 -58.01 58.77
CA TYR A 469 -15.23 -56.85 58.38
C TYR A 469 -14.67 -55.54 58.96
N GLU A 470 -14.29 -55.52 60.23
CA GLU A 470 -13.65 -54.37 60.90
C GLU A 470 -12.27 -54.03 60.30
N GLN A 471 -11.46 -55.02 59.92
CA GLN A 471 -10.19 -54.78 59.20
C GLN A 471 -10.38 -54.13 57.83
N ARG A 472 -11.42 -54.55 57.08
CA ARG A 472 -11.74 -53.95 55.77
C ARG A 472 -12.35 -52.55 55.90
N LYS A 473 -13.11 -52.30 56.96
CA LYS A 473 -13.67 -50.98 57.29
C LYS A 473 -12.58 -49.98 57.71
N ALA A 474 -11.61 -50.41 58.51
CA ALA A 474 -10.45 -49.59 58.88
C ALA A 474 -9.53 -49.29 57.67
N ALA A 475 -9.40 -50.22 56.72
CA ALA A 475 -8.68 -49.97 55.46
C ALA A 475 -9.43 -49.01 54.52
N TRP A 476 -10.77 -49.01 54.53
CA TRP A 476 -11.61 -48.08 53.77
C TRP A 476 -11.59 -46.66 54.38
N GLU A 477 -11.67 -46.53 55.71
CA GLU A 477 -11.56 -45.24 56.42
C GLU A 477 -10.16 -44.61 56.27
N ASN A 478 -9.09 -45.41 56.19
CA ASN A 478 -7.74 -44.90 55.89
C ASN A 478 -7.57 -44.44 54.42
N HIS A 479 -8.31 -45.02 53.48
CA HIS A 479 -8.30 -44.59 52.07
C HIS A 479 -9.15 -43.32 51.87
N ASP A 480 -10.20 -43.14 52.66
CA ASP A 480 -11.07 -41.95 52.66
C ASP A 480 -10.40 -40.73 53.33
N GLN A 481 -9.48 -40.93 54.27
CA GLN A 481 -8.66 -39.85 54.83
C GLN A 481 -7.59 -39.31 53.87
N ALA A 482 -7.23 -40.05 52.81
CA ALA A 482 -6.28 -39.59 51.78
C ALA A 482 -6.94 -38.75 50.65
N LEU A 483 -8.27 -38.87 50.48
CA LEU A 483 -9.04 -38.14 49.47
C LEU A 483 -9.08 -36.61 49.69
N PRO A 484 -9.20 -36.08 50.92
CA PRO A 484 -9.10 -34.65 51.20
C PRO A 484 -7.71 -34.07 50.94
N ALA A 485 -6.65 -34.84 51.20
CA ALA A 485 -5.27 -34.44 50.94
C ALA A 485 -5.00 -34.37 49.43
N LEU A 486 -5.41 -35.40 48.67
CA LEU A 486 -5.26 -35.42 47.22
C LEU A 486 -6.12 -34.35 46.51
N ASN A 487 -7.30 -34.04 47.05
CA ASN A 487 -8.14 -32.94 46.54
C ASN A 487 -7.55 -31.56 46.88
N ARG A 488 -6.89 -31.40 48.03
CA ARG A 488 -6.11 -30.19 48.34
C ARG A 488 -4.93 -30.05 47.38
N ASP A 489 -4.15 -31.11 47.16
CA ASP A 489 -3.03 -31.09 46.22
C ASP A 489 -3.49 -30.81 44.78
N SER A 490 -4.66 -31.32 44.38
CA SER A 490 -5.29 -31.03 43.07
C SER A 490 -5.81 -29.59 42.96
N GLN A 491 -6.34 -29.02 44.05
CA GLN A 491 -6.75 -27.62 44.11
C GLN A 491 -5.55 -26.68 44.12
N ASP A 492 -4.51 -26.98 44.90
CA ASP A 492 -3.25 -26.24 44.96
C ASP A 492 -2.54 -26.30 43.61
N ALA A 493 -2.50 -27.46 42.94
CA ALA A 493 -1.97 -27.58 41.58
C ALA A 493 -2.79 -26.77 40.56
N LYS A 494 -4.12 -26.68 40.71
CA LYS A 494 -4.98 -25.83 39.85
C LYS A 494 -4.81 -24.34 40.14
N GLU A 495 -4.59 -23.95 41.39
CA GLU A 495 -4.27 -22.57 41.75
C GLU A 495 -2.88 -22.18 41.27
N HIS A 496 -1.88 -23.05 41.42
CA HIS A 496 -0.57 -22.85 40.82
C HIS A 496 -0.66 -22.77 39.30
N LEU A 497 -1.44 -23.63 38.63
CA LEU A 497 -1.65 -23.53 37.18
C LEU A 497 -2.30 -22.19 36.79
N LYS A 498 -3.30 -21.73 37.54
CA LYS A 498 -3.92 -20.41 37.32
C LYS A 498 -2.93 -19.27 37.54
N GLN A 499 -2.16 -19.28 38.63
CA GLN A 499 -1.13 -18.27 38.92
C GLN A 499 -0.04 -18.25 37.84
N THR A 500 0.37 -19.43 37.36
CA THR A 500 1.37 -19.55 36.29
C THR A 500 0.79 -19.10 34.94
N MET A 501 -0.49 -19.39 34.66
CA MET A 501 -1.19 -18.90 33.47
C MET A 501 -1.38 -17.39 33.50
N THR A 502 -1.78 -16.79 34.62
CA THR A 502 -1.87 -15.34 34.75
C THR A 502 -0.50 -14.68 34.61
N PHE A 503 0.54 -15.27 35.20
CA PHE A 503 1.92 -14.80 35.03
C PHE A 503 2.38 -14.91 33.56
N LEU A 504 2.02 -15.99 32.87
CA LEU A 504 2.36 -16.20 31.46
C LEU A 504 1.57 -15.27 30.53
N GLU A 505 0.31 -14.97 30.85
CA GLU A 505 -0.48 -13.94 30.18
C GLU A 505 0.10 -12.54 30.39
N ASP A 506 0.55 -12.22 31.61
CA ASP A 506 1.22 -10.95 31.89
C ASP A 506 2.56 -10.86 31.18
N LYS A 507 3.34 -11.94 31.10
CA LYS A 507 4.57 -11.99 30.29
C LYS A 507 4.31 -11.90 28.79
N LYS A 508 3.22 -12.49 28.27
CA LYS A 508 2.80 -12.30 26.88
C LYS A 508 2.33 -10.88 26.60
N ARG A 509 1.67 -10.22 27.55
CA ARG A 509 1.30 -8.80 27.46
C ARG A 509 2.54 -7.91 27.48
N GLU A 510 3.53 -8.20 28.32
CA GLU A 510 4.83 -7.51 28.30
C GLU A 510 5.55 -7.74 26.97
N GLU A 511 5.58 -8.97 26.45
CA GLU A 511 6.21 -9.31 25.18
C GLU A 511 5.54 -8.59 24.00
N THR A 512 4.21 -8.61 23.93
CA THR A 512 3.46 -7.86 22.90
C THR A 512 3.67 -6.36 23.03
N HIS A 513 3.73 -5.81 24.25
CA HIS A 513 4.03 -4.40 24.48
C HIS A 513 5.47 -4.03 24.04
N ILE A 514 6.46 -4.89 24.32
CA ILE A 514 7.85 -4.70 23.90
C ILE A 514 7.97 -4.84 22.38
N LEU A 515 7.30 -5.81 21.76
CA LEU A 515 7.27 -5.99 20.31
C LEU A 515 6.61 -4.80 19.61
N GLU A 516 5.52 -4.25 20.14
CA GLU A 516 4.94 -3.01 19.64
C GLU A 516 5.90 -1.82 19.79
N LYS A 517 6.64 -1.76 20.90
CA LYS A 517 7.64 -0.71 21.13
C LYS A 517 8.81 -0.81 20.15
N ILE A 518 9.30 -2.03 19.88
CA ILE A 518 10.31 -2.32 18.85
C ILE A 518 9.78 -1.93 17.48
N ARG A 519 8.54 -2.30 17.14
CA ARG A 519 7.92 -1.98 15.86
C ARG A 519 7.74 -0.47 15.65
N ARG A 520 7.43 0.29 16.71
CA ARG A 520 7.41 1.77 16.68
C ARG A 520 8.80 2.37 16.47
N LEU A 521 9.83 1.78 17.09
CA LEU A 521 11.23 2.20 16.92
C LEU A 521 11.76 1.89 15.50
N GLU A 522 11.45 0.71 14.95
CA GLU A 522 11.86 0.29 13.60
C GLU A 522 11.17 1.07 12.48
N GLN A 523 9.94 1.53 12.69
CA GLN A 523 9.19 2.33 11.70
C GLN A 523 9.59 3.81 11.68
N GLY A 524 10.58 4.24 12.48
CA GLY A 524 11.04 5.63 12.50
C GLY A 524 9.98 6.65 12.94
N GLN A 525 8.83 6.19 13.46
CA GLN A 525 7.75 7.01 14.00
C GLN A 525 7.92 7.24 15.51
N GLY A 526 9.16 7.26 16.00
CA GLY A 526 9.44 7.81 17.32
C GLY A 526 9.25 9.32 17.26
N ASN A 527 8.28 9.84 18.01
CA ASN A 527 8.27 11.26 18.31
C ASN A 527 9.63 11.59 18.94
N TRP A 528 10.39 12.54 18.38
CA TRP A 528 11.71 12.91 18.89
C TRP A 528 11.70 13.31 20.38
N PHE A 529 10.52 13.67 20.92
CA PHE A 529 10.27 13.87 22.34
C PHE A 529 10.64 12.65 23.20
N ASP A 530 10.45 11.43 22.71
CA ASP A 530 10.71 10.17 23.45
C ASP A 530 12.22 9.91 23.67
N SER A 531 13.08 10.64 22.97
CA SER A 531 14.54 10.59 23.17
C SER A 531 15.01 11.41 24.38
N TYR A 532 14.13 12.23 24.97
CA TYR A 532 14.40 12.99 26.20
C TYR A 532 13.85 12.23 27.41
N ARG A 533 14.57 12.27 28.55
CA ARG A 533 14.18 11.57 29.80
C ARG A 533 12.73 11.82 30.23
N ASN A 534 12.18 13.00 29.91
CA ASN A 534 10.82 13.43 30.26
C ASN A 534 9.98 13.78 29.00
N GLY A 535 9.92 12.89 28.00
CA GLY A 535 9.26 13.15 26.71
C GLY A 535 7.81 13.66 26.78
N ASN A 536 6.97 13.06 27.63
CA ASN A 536 5.58 13.49 27.81
C ASN A 536 5.44 14.89 28.43
N ASN A 537 6.35 15.26 29.33
CA ASN A 537 6.35 16.58 29.96
C ASN A 537 6.92 17.64 29.01
N LEU A 538 7.90 17.26 28.18
CA LEU A 538 8.43 18.11 27.12
C LEU A 538 7.38 18.40 26.04
N GLU A 539 6.56 17.41 25.68
CA GLU A 539 5.44 17.58 24.74
C GLU A 539 4.37 18.55 25.30
N LYS A 540 4.00 18.39 26.57
CA LYS A 540 3.08 19.30 27.27
C LYS A 540 3.65 20.71 27.40
N LEU A 541 4.93 20.83 27.73
CA LEU A 541 5.65 22.11 27.83
C LEU A 541 5.70 22.80 26.47
N LEU A 542 6.02 22.09 25.38
CA LEU A 542 6.09 22.69 24.05
C LEU A 542 4.72 23.09 23.50
N ARG A 543 3.65 22.34 23.82
CA ARG A 543 2.27 22.79 23.55
C ARG A 543 1.92 24.03 24.37
N ALA A 544 2.22 24.03 25.67
CA ALA A 544 1.97 25.20 26.53
C ALA A 544 2.76 26.44 26.08
N LEU A 545 3.99 26.27 25.56
CA LEU A 545 4.80 27.34 24.97
C LEU A 545 4.26 27.83 23.62
N GLN A 546 3.56 26.97 22.86
CA GLN A 546 2.89 27.36 21.62
C GLN A 546 1.60 28.15 21.89
N ASP A 547 0.87 27.79 22.95
CA ASP A 547 -0.43 28.37 23.29
C ASP A 547 -0.32 29.69 24.08
N ASP A 548 0.79 29.91 24.81
CA ASP A 548 0.95 31.10 25.63
C ASP A 548 1.40 32.35 24.83
N ARG A 549 0.60 33.40 24.91
CA ARG A 549 0.84 34.69 24.24
C ARG A 549 1.66 35.69 25.07
N ARG A 550 2.10 35.32 26.28
CA ARG A 550 2.85 36.21 27.18
C ARG A 550 4.33 36.40 26.79
N PHE A 551 4.85 35.57 25.89
CA PHE A 551 6.23 35.68 25.41
C PHE A 551 6.39 36.81 24.39
N ARG A 552 7.40 37.67 24.57
CA ARG A 552 7.75 38.72 23.60
C ARG A 552 8.46 38.13 22.37
N ALA A 553 9.40 37.22 22.61
CA ALA A 553 9.91 36.33 21.57
C ALA A 553 9.91 34.89 22.09
N ARG A 554 9.59 33.96 21.19
CA ARG A 554 9.35 32.56 21.58
C ARG A 554 10.67 31.89 21.98
N PRO A 555 10.70 31.17 23.11
CA PRO A 555 11.86 30.36 23.47
C PRO A 555 12.13 29.30 22.40
N VAL A 556 13.39 29.17 21.97
CA VAL A 556 13.82 28.17 20.99
C VAL A 556 14.54 27.05 21.73
N GLY A 557 13.95 25.86 21.75
CA GLY A 557 14.58 24.70 22.36
C GLY A 557 13.70 23.47 22.34
N PRO A 558 14.19 22.33 22.87
CA PRO A 558 15.55 22.13 23.40
C PRO A 558 16.60 22.16 22.28
N ILE A 559 17.80 22.69 22.58
CA ILE A 559 18.89 22.86 21.59
C ILE A 559 19.24 21.55 20.88
N GLY A 560 19.19 20.41 21.59
CA GLY A 560 19.50 19.08 21.04
C GLY A 560 18.64 18.66 19.85
N ARG A 561 17.45 19.26 19.65
CA ARG A 561 16.65 19.04 18.43
C ARG A 561 17.32 19.59 17.18
N TYR A 562 18.08 20.68 17.32
CA TYR A 562 18.67 21.42 16.21
C TYR A 562 20.13 21.01 15.95
N VAL A 563 20.64 20.01 16.67
CA VAL A 563 22.02 19.52 16.57
C VAL A 563 22.03 18.10 16.03
N GLU A 564 22.60 17.90 14.84
CA GLU A 564 22.69 16.59 14.19
C GLU A 564 24.11 16.00 14.30
N LEU A 565 24.22 14.77 14.83
CA LEU A 565 25.50 14.08 14.98
C LEU A 565 25.88 13.35 13.67
N LYS A 566 26.81 13.92 12.90
CA LYS A 566 27.28 13.32 11.62
C LYS A 566 28.11 12.04 11.79
N HIS A 567 28.75 11.86 12.94
CA HIS A 567 29.69 10.76 13.17
C HIS A 567 29.45 10.11 14.53
N PRO A 568 28.88 8.89 14.58
CA PRO A 568 28.49 8.21 15.83
C PRO A 568 29.65 7.98 16.82
N ARG A 569 30.89 7.89 16.34
CA ARG A 569 32.09 7.68 17.18
C ARG A 569 32.35 8.79 18.21
N TRP A 570 31.76 9.98 18.02
CA TRP A 570 31.95 11.14 18.89
C TRP A 570 30.79 11.35 19.87
N SER A 571 29.81 10.44 19.92
CA SER A 571 28.60 10.58 20.75
C SER A 571 28.94 10.72 22.23
N SER A 572 29.78 9.83 22.77
CA SER A 572 30.15 9.82 24.19
C SER A 572 30.89 11.09 24.63
N VAL A 573 31.77 11.61 23.76
CA VAL A 573 32.54 12.83 24.02
C VAL A 573 31.63 14.06 24.01
N LEU A 574 30.72 14.14 23.03
CA LEU A 574 29.78 15.26 22.91
C LEU A 574 28.69 15.22 23.99
N GLU A 575 28.24 14.03 24.40
CA GLU A 575 27.30 13.87 25.51
C GLU A 575 27.91 14.31 26.85
N GLN A 576 29.18 13.98 27.09
CA GLN A 576 29.89 14.41 28.30
C GLN A 576 30.13 15.93 28.34
N GLN A 577 30.38 16.57 27.19
CA GLN A 577 30.70 18.01 27.11
C GLN A 577 29.45 18.90 26.99
N LEU A 578 28.43 18.48 26.24
CA LEU A 578 27.23 19.27 25.96
C LEU A 578 26.02 18.86 26.81
N GLY A 579 26.13 17.80 27.63
CA GLY A 579 25.00 17.08 28.22
C GLY A 579 23.87 17.94 28.79
N GLY A 580 24.17 18.89 29.66
CA GLY A 580 23.15 19.79 30.23
C GLY A 580 22.64 20.85 29.25
N ALA A 581 23.50 21.32 28.33
CA ALA A 581 23.19 22.37 27.37
C ALA A 581 22.26 21.90 26.24
N LEU A 582 22.29 20.61 25.88
CA LEU A 582 21.39 20.03 24.86
C LEU A 582 19.92 20.05 25.28
N ASN A 583 19.64 20.12 26.59
CA ASN A 583 18.28 20.27 27.13
C ASN A 583 17.88 21.73 27.34
N ALA A 584 18.79 22.69 27.09
CA ALA A 584 18.53 24.10 27.33
C ALA A 584 17.62 24.71 26.25
N PHE A 585 16.95 25.80 26.62
CA PHE A 585 16.12 26.62 25.75
C PHE A 585 16.76 28.01 25.65
N VAL A 586 16.82 28.55 24.44
CA VAL A 586 17.31 29.90 24.17
C VAL A 586 16.15 30.88 24.30
N VAL A 587 16.34 31.92 25.10
CA VAL A 587 15.37 33.00 25.33
C VAL A 587 16.04 34.34 25.05
N THR A 588 15.28 35.30 24.52
CA THR A 588 15.83 36.61 24.11
C THR A 588 15.89 37.63 25.25
N ASN A 589 14.97 37.53 26.23
CA ASN A 589 14.83 38.51 27.31
C ASN A 589 14.70 37.87 28.70
N LYS A 590 15.10 38.61 29.74
CA LYS A 590 14.99 38.15 31.14
C LYS A 590 13.53 37.94 31.61
N ALA A 591 12.58 38.69 31.05
CA ALA A 591 11.16 38.49 31.31
C ALA A 591 10.66 37.14 30.74
N ASP A 592 11.06 36.81 29.51
CA ASP A 592 10.72 35.54 28.87
C ASP A 592 11.40 34.35 29.59
N HIS A 593 12.62 34.54 30.11
CA HIS A 593 13.28 33.57 30.99
C HIS A 593 12.47 33.26 32.25
N ALA A 594 11.89 34.28 32.91
CA ALA A 594 11.10 34.09 34.13
C ALA A 594 9.81 33.30 33.85
N ILE A 595 9.12 33.61 32.75
CA ILE A 595 7.91 32.91 32.32
C ILE A 595 8.24 31.45 31.96
N LEU A 596 9.31 31.23 31.20
CA LEU A 596 9.76 29.89 30.83
C LEU A 596 10.19 29.08 32.07
N SER A 597 10.89 29.68 33.03
CA SER A 597 11.30 29.02 34.26
C SER A 597 10.09 28.64 35.14
N GLU A 598 9.04 29.46 35.18
CA GLU A 598 7.79 29.13 35.88
C GLU A 598 7.07 27.96 35.21
N MET A 599 7.02 27.95 33.87
CA MET A 599 6.43 26.85 33.10
C MET A 599 7.24 25.56 33.23
N MET A 600 8.56 25.62 33.13
CA MET A 600 9.42 24.46 33.34
C MET A 600 9.25 23.88 34.74
N ARG A 601 9.01 24.70 35.77
CA ARG A 601 8.69 24.22 37.13
C ARG A 601 7.28 23.62 37.26
N LYS A 602 6.34 24.00 36.40
CA LYS A 602 4.97 23.45 36.37
C LYS A 602 4.90 22.10 35.64
N PHE A 603 5.77 21.88 34.66
CA PHE A 603 5.74 20.69 33.80
C PHE A 603 6.89 19.71 34.05
N ASN A 604 7.98 20.08 34.74
CA ASN A 604 8.91 19.12 35.35
C ASN A 604 8.30 18.54 36.62
#